data_AF-A0AAD9Q810-F1
#
_entry.id   AF-A0AAD9Q810-F1
#
_cell.length_a   1.000
_cell.length_b   1.000
_cell.length_c   1.000
_cell.angle_alpha   90.00
_cell.angle_beta   90.00
_cell.angle_gamma   90.00
#
_symmetry.space_group_name_H-M   'P 1'
#
loop_
_entity.id
_entity.type
_entity.pdbx_description
1 polymer ?
#
loop_
_entity_poly.entity_id
_entity_poly.type
_entity_poly.pdbx_seq_one_letter_code
_entity_poly.pdbx_strand_id
1 'polypeptide(L)'
;MSIVHGGPGPRCFGPPLYDALTKGATQANVCLEDVYDFDLRNSLQAIKNTTSVQEAHKLISDHNVETILELAGTLQIVSKQEDILNLVDKTAHWFVIERVHAAFERFKEGLAQLGVLRALAENYKKFEEVFCYSEVTLTAELFGCLFSVNYSETGSNNRQLEGLVLSRWDDFLQDVEEKTVELTFSDTVFIHL
;
A
#
# COMPACT_ATOMS: atom_id res chain seq x y z
N MET A 1 -6.27 -15.87 11.14
CA MET A 1 -7.55 -16.57 11.30
C MET A 1 -8.43 -16.46 10.07
N SER A 2 -8.75 -15.27 9.53
CA SER A 2 -9.64 -15.08 8.37
C SER A 2 -9.39 -16.08 7.21
N ILE A 3 -8.19 -16.04 6.60
CA ILE A 3 -7.88 -16.88 5.42
C ILE A 3 -7.94 -18.38 5.70
N VAL A 4 -7.45 -18.81 6.88
CA VAL A 4 -7.45 -20.24 7.28
C VAL A 4 -8.89 -20.76 7.47
N HIS A 5 -9.85 -19.87 7.72
CA HIS A 5 -11.26 -20.19 7.88
C HIS A 5 -12.12 -19.76 6.68
N GLY A 6 -11.51 -19.49 5.52
CA GLY A 6 -12.23 -19.14 4.29
C GLY A 6 -12.76 -17.70 4.23
N GLY A 7 -12.36 -16.84 5.19
CA GLY A 7 -12.63 -15.40 5.14
C GLY A 7 -11.68 -14.66 4.18
N PRO A 8 -11.93 -13.36 3.93
CA PRO A 8 -11.14 -12.57 3.00
C PRO A 8 -9.69 -12.39 3.46
N GLY A 9 -8.80 -12.24 2.49
CA GLY A 9 -7.40 -11.84 2.73
C GLY A 9 -7.27 -10.36 3.05
N PRO A 10 -6.09 -9.93 3.56
CA PRO A 10 -5.89 -8.56 4.02
C PRO A 10 -5.86 -7.53 2.89
N ARG A 11 -5.44 -7.90 1.66
CA ARG A 11 -5.38 -7.04 0.47
C ARG A 11 -4.80 -5.63 0.70
N CYS A 12 -3.79 -5.53 1.56
CA CYS A 12 -3.22 -4.24 1.96
C CYS A 12 -1.69 -4.23 1.95
N PHE A 13 -1.04 -5.34 1.60
CA PHE A 13 0.42 -5.38 1.61
C PHE A 13 0.97 -4.68 0.39
N GLY A 14 2.05 -3.93 0.59
CA GLY A 14 2.90 -3.49 -0.50
C GLY A 14 3.80 -4.64 -0.99
N PRO A 15 4.30 -4.57 -2.24
CA PRO A 15 5.21 -5.56 -2.79
C PRO A 15 6.44 -5.86 -1.92
N PRO A 16 7.13 -4.87 -1.32
CA PRO A 16 8.32 -5.14 -0.50
C PRO A 16 8.06 -6.03 0.71
N LEU A 17 6.94 -5.82 1.41
CA LEU A 17 6.57 -6.65 2.56
C LEU A 17 6.25 -8.08 2.11
N TYR A 18 5.54 -8.23 0.99
CA TYR A 18 5.19 -9.53 0.44
C TYR A 18 6.42 -10.32 0.02
N ASP A 19 7.38 -9.64 -0.64
CA ASP A 19 8.68 -10.22 -0.96
C ASP A 19 9.47 -10.59 0.30
N ALA A 20 9.53 -9.70 1.29
CA ALA A 20 10.23 -9.98 2.54
C ALA A 20 9.69 -11.21 3.27
N LEU A 21 8.37 -11.42 3.26
CA LEU A 21 7.72 -12.58 3.87
C LEU A 21 7.96 -13.88 3.10
N THR A 22 8.11 -13.83 1.77
CA THR A 22 8.17 -15.01 0.90
C THR A 22 9.59 -15.41 0.53
N LYS A 23 10.44 -14.43 0.19
CA LYS A 23 11.84 -14.60 -0.25
C LYS A 23 12.84 -14.31 0.87
N GLY A 24 12.41 -13.56 1.88
CA GLY A 24 13.24 -13.12 3.00
C GLY A 24 13.58 -11.63 2.92
N ALA A 25 13.73 -11.00 4.09
CA ALA A 25 13.88 -9.55 4.22
C ALA A 25 15.04 -8.97 3.37
N THR A 26 16.17 -9.66 3.26
CA THR A 26 17.34 -9.20 2.48
C THR A 26 17.19 -9.35 0.97
N GLN A 27 16.23 -10.16 0.51
CA GLN A 27 15.95 -10.39 -0.90
C GLN A 27 14.72 -9.61 -1.37
N ALA A 28 14.13 -8.79 -0.49
CA ALA A 28 12.98 -8.00 -0.83
C ALA A 28 13.35 -6.93 -1.85
N ASN A 29 12.58 -6.84 -2.94
CA ASN A 29 12.76 -5.76 -3.88
C ASN A 29 12.18 -4.47 -3.29
N VAL A 30 13.03 -3.46 -3.11
CA VAL A 30 12.66 -2.14 -2.60
C VAL A 30 13.12 -1.10 -3.61
N CYS A 31 12.22 -0.24 -4.05
CA CYS A 31 12.54 0.93 -4.85
C CYS A 31 12.24 2.23 -4.08
N LEU A 32 12.60 3.38 -4.64
CA LEU A 32 12.43 4.66 -3.95
C LEU A 32 10.95 5.00 -3.75
N GLU A 33 10.09 4.53 -4.64
CA GLU A 33 8.65 4.69 -4.59
C GLU A 33 8.01 4.00 -3.38
N ASP A 34 8.71 3.04 -2.75
CA ASP A 34 8.27 2.35 -1.53
C ASP A 34 8.58 3.16 -0.25
N VAL A 35 9.47 4.15 -0.32
CA VAL A 35 9.84 5.00 0.82
C VAL A 35 8.69 5.96 1.10
N TYR A 36 7.82 5.65 2.06
CA TYR A 36 6.60 6.44 2.33
C TYR A 36 6.88 7.89 2.80
N ASP A 37 8.07 8.15 3.35
CA ASP A 37 8.50 9.48 3.76
C ASP A 37 8.90 10.30 2.53
N PHE A 38 8.07 11.30 2.20
CA PHE A 38 8.21 12.09 0.98
C PHE A 38 9.51 12.90 0.94
N ASP A 39 9.92 13.47 2.08
CA ASP A 39 11.12 14.30 2.17
C ASP A 39 12.39 13.44 2.03
N LEU A 40 12.42 12.29 2.69
CA LEU A 40 13.50 11.32 2.52
C LEU A 40 13.55 10.79 1.08
N ARG A 41 12.41 10.39 0.50
CA ARG A 41 12.34 9.91 -0.88
C ARG A 41 12.92 10.93 -1.86
N ASN A 42 12.50 12.18 -1.75
CA ASN A 42 12.99 13.25 -2.62
C ASN A 42 14.49 13.49 -2.44
N SER A 43 14.98 13.45 -1.20
CA SER A 43 16.39 13.61 -0.89
C SER A 43 17.24 12.48 -1.50
N LEU A 44 16.81 11.23 -1.33
CA LEU A 44 17.46 10.06 -1.92
C LEU A 44 17.39 10.09 -3.45
N GLN A 45 16.28 10.52 -4.03
CA GLN A 45 16.13 10.68 -5.48
C GLN A 45 17.06 11.77 -6.02
N ALA A 46 17.19 12.90 -5.32
CA ALA A 46 18.11 13.98 -5.68
C ALA A 46 19.56 13.47 -5.66
N ILE A 47 19.96 12.75 -4.61
CA ILE A 47 21.28 12.11 -4.52
C ILE A 47 21.50 11.12 -5.68
N LYS A 48 20.53 10.24 -5.96
CA LYS A 48 20.59 9.25 -7.05
C LYS A 48 20.79 9.88 -8.42
N ASN A 49 20.20 11.05 -8.65
CA ASN A 49 20.22 11.76 -9.93
C ASN A 49 21.46 12.64 -10.14
N THR A 50 22.33 12.78 -9.14
CA THR A 50 23.56 13.56 -9.30
C THR A 50 24.48 12.96 -10.36
N THR A 51 25.21 13.83 -11.06
CA THR A 51 26.16 13.44 -12.13
C THR A 51 27.62 13.55 -11.68
N SER A 52 27.85 14.10 -10.49
CA SER A 52 29.18 14.25 -9.90
C SER A 52 29.19 13.87 -8.42
N VAL A 53 30.30 13.27 -7.99
CA VAL A 53 30.50 12.86 -6.60
C VAL A 53 30.48 14.07 -5.65
N GLN A 54 30.97 15.23 -6.10
CA GLN A 54 30.99 16.45 -5.31
C GLN A 54 29.57 16.97 -5.02
N GLU A 55 28.68 16.89 -5.99
CA GLU A 55 27.27 17.25 -5.82
C GLU A 55 26.57 16.29 -4.86
N ALA A 56 26.83 14.98 -4.99
CA ALA A 56 26.32 13.97 -4.08
C ALA A 56 26.76 14.22 -2.63
N HIS A 57 28.04 14.53 -2.40
CA HIS A 57 28.55 14.89 -1.06
C HIS A 57 27.81 16.08 -0.46
N LYS A 58 27.54 17.13 -1.24
CA LYS A 58 26.81 18.30 -0.75
C LYS A 58 25.39 17.94 -0.28
N LEU A 59 24.69 17.07 -1.00
CA LEU A 59 23.35 16.61 -0.65
C LEU A 59 23.36 15.64 0.55
N ILE A 60 24.38 14.78 0.63
CA ILE A 60 24.58 13.85 1.76
C ILE A 60 24.82 14.62 3.06
N SER A 61 25.54 15.75 3.01
CA SER A 61 25.77 16.63 4.18
C SER A 61 24.54 17.47 4.60
N ASP A 62 23.37 17.25 3.99
CA ASP A 62 22.12 17.76 4.58
C ASP A 62 21.85 17.00 5.88
N HIS A 63 21.73 17.74 7.00
CA HIS A 63 21.61 17.16 8.34
C HIS A 63 20.51 16.09 8.46
N ASN A 64 19.38 16.27 7.76
CA ASN A 64 18.28 15.30 7.84
C ASN A 64 18.65 13.98 7.15
N VAL A 65 19.31 14.06 6.00
CA VAL A 65 19.71 12.89 5.21
C VAL A 65 20.90 12.18 5.87
N GLU A 66 21.92 12.94 6.28
CA GLU A 66 23.11 12.41 6.95
C GLU A 66 22.73 11.57 8.16
N THR A 67 21.87 12.10 9.04
CA THR A 67 21.39 11.38 10.23
C THR A 67 20.72 10.05 9.86
N ILE A 68 19.89 10.03 8.80
CA ILE A 68 19.21 8.81 8.35
C ILE A 68 20.22 7.80 7.77
N LEU A 69 21.21 8.28 7.01
CA LEU A 69 22.28 7.44 6.46
C LEU A 69 23.16 6.83 7.58
N GLU A 70 23.43 7.59 8.64
CA GLU A 70 24.14 7.08 9.83
C GLU A 70 23.33 6.01 10.56
N LEU A 71 22.05 6.25 10.81
CA LEU A 71 21.16 5.29 11.46
C LEU A 71 21.02 3.99 10.65
N ALA A 72 21.00 4.12 9.32
CA ALA A 72 20.99 2.99 8.41
C ALA A 72 22.34 2.27 8.30
N GLY A 73 23.43 2.86 8.81
CA GLY A 73 24.79 2.37 8.60
C GLY A 73 25.24 2.40 7.14
N THR A 74 24.62 3.26 6.32
CA THR A 74 24.89 3.41 4.88
C THR A 74 25.74 4.63 4.56
N LEU A 75 25.99 5.50 5.54
CA LEU A 75 26.92 6.62 5.38
C LEU A 75 28.33 6.08 5.11
N GLN A 76 28.79 6.24 3.87
CA GLN A 76 30.09 5.75 3.41
C GLN A 76 30.79 6.79 2.53
N ILE A 77 32.10 6.62 2.34
CA ILE A 77 32.87 7.45 1.41
C ILE A 77 32.39 7.16 -0.02
N VAL A 78 31.73 8.14 -0.62
CA VAL A 78 31.31 8.09 -2.02
C VAL A 78 32.47 8.54 -2.91
N SER A 79 32.91 7.68 -3.82
CA SER A 79 34.04 7.93 -4.73
C SER A 79 33.70 7.80 -6.21
N LYS A 80 32.59 7.11 -6.53
CA LYS A 80 32.09 6.87 -7.90
C LYS A 80 30.56 6.79 -7.89
N GLN A 81 29.94 6.88 -9.07
CA GLN A 81 28.48 6.82 -9.22
C GLN A 81 27.87 5.56 -8.61
N GLU A 82 28.56 4.42 -8.75
CA GLU A 82 28.12 3.14 -8.18
C GLU A 82 27.98 3.19 -6.66
N ASP A 83 28.83 3.96 -5.96
CA ASP A 83 28.72 4.08 -4.50
C ASP A 83 27.47 4.87 -4.10
N ILE A 84 27.06 5.84 -4.93
CA ILE A 84 25.83 6.64 -4.75
C ILE A 84 24.60 5.74 -4.89
N LEU A 85 24.54 4.95 -5.96
CA LEU A 85 23.43 4.03 -6.21
C LEU A 85 23.30 3.03 -5.06
N ASN A 86 24.41 2.41 -4.65
CA ASN A 86 24.43 1.47 -3.54
C ASN A 86 24.03 2.13 -2.21
N LEU A 87 24.47 3.35 -1.94
CA LEU A 87 24.05 4.10 -0.74
C LEU A 87 22.54 4.29 -0.75
N VAL A 88 21.99 4.83 -1.84
CA VAL A 88 20.56 5.11 -1.98
C VAL A 88 19.71 3.84 -1.85
N ASP A 89 20.06 2.79 -2.58
CA ASP A 89 19.28 1.55 -2.60
C ASP A 89 19.33 0.85 -1.22
N LYS A 90 20.50 0.83 -0.54
CA LYS A 90 20.61 0.28 0.82
C LYS A 90 19.83 1.10 1.84
N THR A 91 19.87 2.43 1.76
CA THR A 91 19.11 3.29 2.68
C THR A 91 17.62 3.10 2.50
N ALA A 92 17.13 3.02 1.26
CA ALA A 92 15.73 2.74 0.97
C ALA A 92 15.32 1.37 1.53
N HIS A 93 16.12 0.33 1.27
CA HIS A 93 15.88 -1.02 1.79
C HIS A 93 15.80 -1.05 3.31
N TRP A 94 16.77 -0.43 3.98
CA TRP A 94 16.79 -0.32 5.44
C TRP A 94 15.53 0.41 5.95
N PHE A 95 15.18 1.54 5.35
CA PHE A 95 14.08 2.37 5.82
C PHE A 95 12.72 1.67 5.75
N VAL A 96 12.50 0.91 4.67
CA VAL A 96 11.24 0.22 4.36
C VAL A 96 11.12 -1.10 5.12
N ILE A 97 12.20 -1.90 5.20
CA ILE A 97 12.15 -3.27 5.74
C ILE A 97 12.90 -3.39 7.07
N GLU A 98 14.20 -3.06 7.11
CA GLU A 98 15.07 -3.44 8.22
C GLU A 98 14.85 -2.59 9.48
N ARG A 99 14.45 -1.33 9.33
CA ARG A 99 14.17 -0.43 10.44
C ARG A 99 13.05 -0.95 11.35
N VAL A 100 12.13 -1.75 10.81
CA VAL A 100 11.01 -2.38 11.54
C VAL A 100 11.22 -3.87 11.80
N HIS A 101 12.47 -4.36 11.72
CA HIS A 101 12.81 -5.79 11.76
C HIS A 101 12.17 -6.55 12.93
N ALA A 102 12.18 -5.98 14.15
CA ALA A 102 11.57 -6.63 15.30
C ALA A 102 10.05 -6.84 15.14
N ALA A 103 9.34 -5.85 14.62
CA ALA A 103 7.89 -5.96 14.36
C ALA A 103 7.63 -6.95 13.21
N PHE A 104 8.47 -6.90 12.17
CA PHE A 104 8.42 -7.81 11.03
C PHE A 104 8.60 -9.27 11.44
N GLU A 105 9.61 -9.61 12.25
CA GLU A 105 9.82 -11.01 12.68
C GLU A 105 8.66 -11.51 13.55
N ARG A 106 8.12 -10.69 14.46
CA ARG A 106 6.93 -11.08 15.24
C ARG A 106 5.69 -11.28 14.35
N PHE A 107 5.54 -10.44 13.33
CA PHE A 107 4.45 -10.58 12.37
C PHE A 107 4.57 -11.89 11.57
N LYS A 108 5.79 -12.17 11.09
CA LYS A 108 6.15 -13.40 10.37
C LYS A 108 5.96 -14.66 11.24
N GLU A 109 6.35 -14.62 12.51
CA GLU A 109 6.06 -15.68 13.49
C GLU A 109 4.55 -15.93 13.64
N GLY A 110 3.76 -14.85 13.71
CA GLY A 110 2.30 -14.92 13.77
C GLY A 110 1.70 -15.62 12.54
N LEU A 111 2.18 -15.30 11.34
CA LEU A 111 1.78 -15.97 10.09
C LEU A 111 2.23 -17.44 10.05
N ALA A 112 3.34 -17.79 10.71
CA ALA A 112 3.83 -19.16 10.77
C ALA A 112 2.95 -20.08 11.62
N GLN A 113 2.26 -19.57 12.66
CA GLN A 113 1.49 -20.38 13.62
C GLN A 113 0.45 -21.31 12.98
N LEU A 114 -0.17 -20.88 11.88
CA LEU A 114 -1.18 -21.66 11.15
C LEU A 114 -0.72 -22.08 9.75
N GLY A 115 0.59 -22.05 9.49
CA GLY A 115 1.18 -22.45 8.21
C GLY A 115 0.95 -21.45 7.07
N VAL A 116 0.41 -20.26 7.34
CA VAL A 116 0.16 -19.23 6.31
C VAL A 116 1.49 -18.78 5.69
N LEU A 117 2.52 -18.55 6.51
CA LEU A 117 3.84 -18.16 6.02
C LEU A 117 4.41 -19.18 5.01
N ARG A 118 4.26 -20.48 5.30
CA ARG A 118 4.68 -21.54 4.37
C ARG A 118 3.87 -21.52 3.08
N ALA A 119 2.55 -21.37 3.19
CA ALA A 119 1.67 -21.30 2.02
C ALA A 119 1.99 -20.11 1.11
N LEU A 120 2.32 -18.95 1.70
CA LEU A 120 2.80 -17.76 1.00
C LEU A 120 4.04 -18.08 0.16
N ALA A 121 5.06 -18.70 0.77
CA ALA A 121 6.30 -19.04 0.08
C ALA A 121 6.11 -20.09 -1.03
N GLU A 122 5.25 -21.09 -0.82
CA GLU A 122 4.98 -22.16 -1.81
C GLU A 122 4.11 -21.68 -2.99
N ASN A 123 3.30 -20.63 -2.81
CA ASN A 123 2.29 -20.20 -3.79
C ASN A 123 2.29 -18.68 -4.01
N TYR A 124 3.48 -18.08 -4.18
CA TYR A 124 3.69 -16.63 -4.32
C TYR A 124 2.60 -15.92 -5.13
N LYS A 125 2.41 -16.23 -6.42
CA LYS A 125 1.47 -15.48 -7.28
C LYS A 125 0.02 -15.56 -6.83
N LYS A 126 -0.42 -16.74 -6.36
CA LYS A 126 -1.82 -16.92 -5.93
C LYS A 126 -2.12 -16.15 -4.65
N PHE A 127 -1.15 -16.08 -3.76
CA PHE A 127 -1.31 -15.40 -2.49
C PHE A 127 -1.04 -13.91 -2.58
N GLU A 128 -0.28 -13.45 -3.57
CA GLU A 128 -0.11 -12.04 -3.90
C GLU A 128 -1.49 -11.39 -4.12
N GLU A 129 -2.37 -12.00 -4.91
CA GLU A 129 -3.75 -11.52 -5.15
C GLU A 129 -4.62 -11.46 -3.88
N VAL A 130 -4.28 -12.25 -2.85
CA VAL A 130 -5.03 -12.33 -1.59
C VAL A 130 -4.50 -11.35 -0.55
N PHE A 131 -3.20 -11.06 -0.57
CA PHE A 131 -2.50 -10.29 0.46
C PHE A 131 -2.14 -8.87 0.03
N CYS A 132 -1.70 -8.71 -1.21
CA CYS A 132 -1.25 -7.43 -1.72
C CYS A 132 -2.44 -6.54 -2.07
N TYR A 133 -2.20 -5.24 -1.94
CA TYR A 133 -3.14 -4.27 -2.45
C TYR A 133 -3.26 -4.40 -3.98
N SER A 134 -4.49 -4.39 -4.46
CA SER A 134 -4.81 -4.25 -5.87
C SER A 134 -5.83 -3.13 -5.99
N GLU A 135 -5.63 -2.22 -6.93
CA GLU A 135 -6.63 -1.20 -7.23
C GLU A 135 -7.92 -1.89 -7.70
N VAL A 136 -8.99 -1.74 -6.91
CA VAL A 136 -10.32 -2.19 -7.29
C VAL A 136 -11.05 -0.97 -7.79
N THR A 137 -11.30 -0.92 -9.10
CA THR A 137 -12.20 0.08 -9.67
C THR A 137 -13.61 -0.23 -9.17
N LEU A 138 -14.11 0.60 -8.26
CA LEU A 138 -15.50 0.54 -7.83
C LEU A 138 -16.39 0.98 -9.00
N THR A 139 -17.39 0.18 -9.32
CA THR A 139 -18.48 0.51 -10.25
C THR A 139 -19.74 0.81 -9.45
N ALA A 140 -20.70 1.49 -10.07
CA ALA A 140 -22.02 1.75 -9.50
C ALA A 140 -22.68 0.44 -9.04
N GLU A 141 -22.55 -0.63 -9.83
CA GLU A 141 -23.07 -1.96 -9.49
C GLU A 141 -22.41 -2.54 -8.23
N LEU A 142 -21.08 -2.57 -8.18
CA LEU A 142 -20.33 -3.09 -7.03
C LEU A 142 -20.59 -2.26 -5.77
N PHE A 143 -20.71 -0.94 -5.94
CA PHE A 143 -21.00 -0.02 -4.86
C PHE A 143 -22.43 -0.18 -4.33
N GLY A 144 -23.42 -0.34 -5.21
CA GLY A 144 -24.81 -0.59 -4.85
C GLY A 144 -24.96 -1.86 -4.00
N CYS A 145 -24.15 -2.88 -4.27
CA CYS A 145 -24.13 -4.13 -3.51
C CYS A 145 -23.62 -3.97 -2.06
N LEU A 146 -23.03 -2.85 -1.68
CA LEU A 146 -22.61 -2.56 -0.30
C LEU A 146 -23.80 -2.23 0.61
N PHE A 147 -24.97 -1.88 0.05
CA PHE A 147 -26.13 -1.43 0.80
C PHE A 147 -27.29 -2.40 0.68
N SER A 148 -28.02 -2.59 1.79
CA SER A 148 -29.29 -3.31 1.81
C SER A 148 -30.43 -2.32 1.98
N VAL A 149 -31.41 -2.35 1.09
CA VAL A 149 -32.61 -1.52 1.21
C VAL A 149 -33.52 -2.04 2.33
N ASN A 150 -33.81 -1.20 3.31
CA ASN A 150 -34.82 -1.50 4.31
C ASN A 150 -36.16 -0.87 3.90
N TYR A 151 -37.05 -1.68 3.38
CA TYR A 151 -38.35 -1.23 2.88
C TYR A 151 -39.37 -1.02 4.01
N SER A 152 -40.33 -0.11 3.79
CA SER A 152 -41.53 -0.03 4.61
C SER A 152 -42.31 -1.35 4.58
N GLU A 153 -43.13 -1.56 5.61
CA GLU A 153 -44.00 -2.74 5.73
C GLU A 153 -44.83 -3.00 4.46
N THR A 154 -45.07 -4.28 4.19
CA THR A 154 -45.88 -4.72 3.07
C THR A 154 -47.31 -4.18 3.20
N GLY A 155 -47.77 -3.42 2.20
CA GLY A 155 -49.07 -2.73 2.23
C GLY A 155 -49.00 -1.23 2.53
N SER A 156 -47.80 -0.69 2.81
CA SER A 156 -47.58 0.76 2.89
C SER A 156 -47.77 1.45 1.53
N ASN A 157 -48.30 2.67 1.56
CA ASN A 157 -48.42 3.55 0.39
C ASN A 157 -47.07 4.14 -0.08
N ASN A 158 -45.98 3.84 0.63
CA ASN A 158 -44.65 4.40 0.33
C ASN A 158 -43.94 3.68 -0.83
N ARG A 159 -44.43 2.53 -1.29
CA ARG A 159 -43.69 1.68 -2.25
C ARG A 159 -43.29 2.41 -3.54
N GLN A 160 -44.15 3.29 -4.04
CA GLN A 160 -43.87 4.10 -5.22
C GLN A 160 -42.76 5.13 -4.97
N LEU A 161 -42.78 5.79 -3.81
CA LEU A 161 -41.76 6.75 -3.42
C LEU A 161 -40.42 6.05 -3.17
N GLU A 162 -40.43 4.89 -2.52
CA GLU A 162 -39.23 4.06 -2.32
C GLU A 162 -38.61 3.67 -3.67
N GLY A 163 -39.41 3.22 -4.64
CA GLY A 163 -38.93 2.90 -5.97
C GLY A 163 -38.30 4.09 -6.69
N LEU A 164 -38.90 5.29 -6.55
CA LEU A 164 -38.33 6.51 -7.12
C LEU A 164 -36.99 6.87 -6.46
N VAL A 165 -36.89 6.79 -5.13
CA VAL A 165 -35.65 7.07 -4.40
C VAL A 165 -34.54 6.10 -4.82
N LEU A 166 -34.84 4.82 -4.96
CA LEU A 166 -33.87 3.83 -5.41
C LEU A 166 -33.40 4.09 -6.84
N SER A 167 -34.33 4.40 -7.76
CA SER A 167 -33.95 4.78 -9.13
C SER A 167 -33.04 6.01 -9.15
N ARG A 168 -33.29 7.01 -8.28
CA ARG A 168 -32.42 8.20 -8.18
C ARG A 168 -31.06 7.88 -7.55
N TRP A 169 -31.01 6.93 -6.63
CA TRP A 169 -29.76 6.45 -6.08
C TRP A 169 -28.92 5.74 -7.14
N ASP A 170 -29.53 4.86 -7.94
CA ASP A 170 -28.85 4.18 -9.04
C ASP A 170 -28.35 5.18 -10.10
N ASP A 171 -29.19 6.16 -10.49
CA ASP A 171 -28.79 7.26 -11.39
C ASP A 171 -27.56 8.01 -10.83
N PHE A 172 -27.56 8.34 -9.53
CA PHE A 172 -26.46 9.03 -8.88
C PHE A 172 -25.16 8.20 -8.83
N LEU A 173 -25.25 6.89 -8.55
CA LEU A 173 -24.07 6.02 -8.57
C LEU A 173 -23.49 5.91 -9.98
N GLN A 174 -24.34 5.88 -11.01
CA GLN A 174 -23.93 5.89 -12.41
C GLN A 174 -23.20 7.21 -12.76
N ASP A 175 -23.74 8.34 -12.31
CA ASP A 175 -23.13 9.66 -12.50
C ASP A 175 -21.72 9.74 -11.85
N VAL A 176 -21.56 9.14 -10.67
CA VAL A 176 -20.26 9.04 -9.98
C VAL A 176 -19.28 8.16 -10.77
N GLU A 177 -19.72 7.02 -11.30
CA GLU A 177 -18.89 6.14 -12.13
C GLU A 177 -18.45 6.83 -13.45
N GLU A 178 -19.39 7.52 -14.11
CA GLU A 178 -19.17 8.24 -15.36
C GLU A 178 -18.43 9.57 -15.18
N LYS A 179 -18.13 9.95 -13.93
CA LYS A 179 -17.47 11.21 -13.55
C LYS A 179 -18.24 12.45 -14.04
N THR A 180 -19.57 12.37 -14.08
CA THR A 180 -20.44 13.50 -14.42
C THR A 180 -20.68 14.42 -13.21
N VAL A 181 -20.27 13.99 -12.01
CA VAL A 181 -20.26 14.74 -10.76
C VAL A 181 -18.86 14.81 -10.15
N GLU A 182 -18.59 15.84 -9.35
CA GLU A 182 -17.32 16.02 -8.61
C GLU A 182 -17.28 15.20 -7.29
N LEU A 183 -17.69 13.93 -7.36
CA LEU A 183 -17.66 13.01 -6.23
C LEU A 183 -17.06 11.68 -6.67
N THR A 184 -16.37 11.01 -5.75
CA THR A 184 -15.91 9.63 -5.94
C THR A 184 -16.72 8.68 -5.07
N PHE A 185 -16.67 7.38 -5.40
CA PHE A 185 -17.23 6.34 -4.52
C PHE A 185 -16.57 6.32 -3.12
N SER A 186 -15.35 6.84 -2.97
CA SER A 186 -14.74 6.98 -1.65
C SER A 186 -15.47 8.07 -0.85
N ASP A 187 -15.74 9.22 -1.46
CA ASP A 187 -16.42 10.33 -0.81
C ASP A 187 -17.83 9.96 -0.34
N THR A 188 -18.55 9.11 -1.08
CA THR A 188 -19.90 8.66 -0.72
C THR A 188 -19.94 7.75 0.52
N VAL A 189 -18.87 7.00 0.81
CA VAL A 189 -18.78 6.14 2.02
C VAL A 189 -18.39 6.96 3.26
N PHE A 190 -17.57 8.00 3.10
CA PHE A 190 -17.05 8.81 4.21
C PHE A 190 -18.03 9.87 4.74
N ILE A 191 -19.17 10.12 4.08
CA ILE A 191 -20.19 11.08 4.54
C ILE A 191 -20.94 10.61 5.81
N HIS A 192 -20.75 9.36 6.26
CA HIS A 192 -21.49 8.77 7.38
C HIS A 192 -20.67 8.40 8.64
N LEU A 193 -19.47 8.97 8.82
CA LEU A 193 -18.70 8.91 10.08
C LEU A 193 -18.41 10.31 10.62
#